data_AF-A0A4R4G3C1-F1
#
_entry.id   AF-A0A4R4G3C1-F1
#
_cell.length_a   1.000
_cell.length_b   1.000
_cell.length_c   1.000
_cell.angle_alpha   90.00
_cell.angle_beta   90.00
_cell.angle_gamma   90.00
#
_symmetry.space_group_name_H-M   'P 1'
#
loop_
_entity.id
_entity.type
_entity.pdbx_description
1 polymer ?
#
loop_
_entity_poly.entity_id
_entity_poly.type
_entity_poly.pdbx_seq_one_letter_code
_entity_poly.pdbx_strand_id
1 'polypeptide(L)'
;MKKFLSLISAAIVVAFSGCAGISPSTEGNAPAEKEVAAYKIAPYASVEDTKSKLASAGFEVVGTSKGDAGTTVLFTNAQMKASADKATRGLAAVGRLLVDDERKQISIASPVYFGKAFMQKEYSHAAAAANLGALEKAFGPLKDSADKWEFAKLAGYNFMIGMPYYEDMMIVGEGSTADLVAKAQNAKGTTAVVKLSDDRYVAFVDLDRRTKGFVKKIGTQNGQLLPWAVLIEDGKAKALSAKYFIAISYPLLTMSEFMTIATVPGAIENDLKKIFK
;
A
#
# COMPACT_ATOMS: atom_id res chain seq x y z
N MET A 1 73.59 -29.36 25.35
CA MET A 1 72.96 -29.49 24.00
C MET A 1 71.46 -29.34 24.20
N LYS A 2 70.92 -28.11 24.12
CA LYS A 2 70.27 -27.50 22.94
C LYS A 2 68.96 -28.23 22.53
N LYS A 3 67.85 -27.47 22.61
CA LYS A 3 66.61 -27.50 21.80
C LYS A 3 65.40 -28.27 22.39
N PHE A 4 64.14 -27.81 22.27
CA PHE A 4 63.50 -26.58 21.79
C PHE A 4 62.04 -26.63 22.28
N LEU A 5 61.44 -25.47 22.57
CA LEU A 5 60.00 -25.28 22.70
C LEU A 5 59.27 -25.77 21.43
N SER A 6 58.08 -26.35 21.59
CA SER A 6 57.01 -26.21 20.60
C SER A 6 55.65 -26.25 21.29
N LEU A 7 55.03 -25.07 21.38
CA LEU A 7 53.58 -24.92 21.52
C LEU A 7 52.91 -25.44 20.25
N ILE A 8 51.88 -26.25 20.38
CA ILE A 8 50.89 -26.44 19.32
C ILE A 8 49.50 -26.19 19.91
N SER A 9 48.90 -25.13 19.41
CA SER A 9 47.59 -24.57 19.73
C SER A 9 46.45 -25.55 19.52
N ALA A 10 45.52 -25.56 20.47
CA ALA A 10 44.19 -26.12 20.29
C ALA A 10 43.43 -25.31 19.23
N ALA A 11 43.18 -25.92 18.07
CA ALA A 11 42.25 -25.39 17.08
C ALA A 11 40.81 -25.64 17.58
N ILE A 12 40.23 -24.64 18.24
CA ILE A 12 38.79 -24.58 18.46
C ILE A 12 38.14 -24.36 17.09
N VAL A 13 37.57 -25.40 16.53
CA VAL A 13 36.64 -25.29 15.40
C VAL A 13 35.40 -24.59 15.93
N VAL A 14 35.35 -23.27 15.75
CA VAL A 14 34.12 -22.51 15.89
C VAL A 14 33.21 -22.96 14.75
N ALA A 15 32.29 -23.86 15.07
CA ALA A 15 31.15 -24.15 14.22
C ALA A 15 30.36 -22.84 14.08
N PHE A 16 30.58 -22.14 12.97
CA PHE A 16 29.66 -21.12 12.50
C PHE A 16 28.35 -21.84 12.21
N SER A 17 27.43 -21.80 13.18
CA SER A 17 26.01 -22.05 12.98
C SER A 17 25.53 -21.02 11.97
N GLY A 18 25.69 -21.34 10.68
CA GLY A 18 25.10 -20.57 9.60
C GLY A 18 23.61 -20.54 9.84
N CYS A 19 23.08 -19.35 10.18
CA CYS A 19 21.67 -19.06 10.03
C CYS A 19 21.33 -19.26 8.55
N ALA A 20 20.93 -20.47 8.19
CA ALA A 20 20.25 -20.74 6.94
C ALA A 20 19.02 -19.83 6.93
N GLY A 21 19.07 -18.80 6.09
CA GLY A 21 17.97 -17.87 5.92
C GLY A 21 16.73 -18.68 5.57
N ILE A 22 15.75 -18.71 6.49
CA ILE A 22 14.46 -19.32 6.26
C ILE A 22 13.88 -18.61 5.03
N SER A 23 13.72 -19.36 3.94
CA SER A 23 13.07 -18.84 2.74
C SER A 23 11.64 -18.44 3.11
N PRO A 24 11.14 -17.29 2.65
CA PRO A 24 9.81 -16.86 3.02
C PRO A 24 8.79 -17.88 2.51
N SER A 25 7.75 -18.12 3.29
CA SER A 25 6.68 -19.04 2.94
C SER A 25 5.31 -18.36 3.01
N THR A 26 4.39 -18.90 2.23
CA THR A 26 2.97 -18.55 2.17
C THR A 26 2.15 -19.55 2.99
N GLU A 27 0.82 -19.42 2.96
CA GLU A 27 -0.09 -20.37 3.60
C GLU A 27 0.26 -21.81 3.20
N GLY A 28 0.32 -22.73 4.18
CA GLY A 28 0.69 -24.13 3.92
C GLY A 28 2.19 -24.37 3.64
N ASN A 29 3.08 -23.44 4.03
CA ASN A 29 4.53 -23.52 3.84
C ASN A 29 5.02 -23.53 2.38
N ALA A 30 4.17 -23.13 1.42
CA ALA A 30 4.61 -22.99 0.03
C ALA A 30 5.61 -21.83 -0.11
N PRO A 31 6.68 -21.96 -0.90
CA PRO A 31 7.71 -20.92 -1.02
C PRO A 31 7.11 -19.62 -1.57
N ALA A 32 7.50 -18.49 -0.97
CA ALA A 32 7.18 -17.16 -1.45
C ALA A 32 8.38 -16.58 -2.21
N GLU A 33 8.12 -15.65 -3.13
CA GLU A 33 9.18 -14.82 -3.70
C GLU A 33 9.90 -14.03 -2.61
N LYS A 34 11.23 -13.92 -2.71
CA LYS A 34 12.04 -13.18 -1.73
C LYS A 34 11.68 -11.69 -1.73
N GLU A 35 11.56 -11.12 -2.92
CA GLU A 35 11.14 -9.74 -3.14
C GLU A 35 9.90 -9.75 -4.02
N VAL A 36 8.99 -8.82 -3.77
CA VAL A 36 7.80 -8.62 -4.58
C VAL A 36 7.71 -7.16 -5.03
N ALA A 37 7.28 -6.93 -6.27
CA ALA A 37 7.11 -5.57 -6.79
C ALA A 37 5.92 -4.87 -6.14
N ALA A 38 6.09 -3.58 -5.82
CA ALA A 38 5.04 -2.72 -5.32
C ALA A 38 3.97 -2.47 -6.39
N TYR A 39 4.38 -2.40 -7.65
CA TYR A 39 3.48 -2.16 -8.77
C TYR A 39 3.66 -3.17 -9.90
N LYS A 40 2.56 -3.46 -10.58
CA LYS A 40 2.46 -4.28 -11.77
C LYS A 40 2.11 -3.39 -12.95
N ILE A 41 2.92 -3.43 -13.99
CA ILE A 41 2.85 -2.54 -15.15
C ILE A 41 2.17 -3.27 -16.31
N ALA A 42 1.08 -2.71 -16.79
CA ALA A 42 0.35 -3.19 -17.96
C ALA A 42 0.49 -2.23 -19.14
N PRO A 43 0.21 -2.69 -20.38
CA PRO A 43 0.05 -1.81 -21.51
C PRO A 43 -0.97 -0.71 -21.25
N TYR A 44 -0.75 0.47 -21.83
CA TYR A 44 -1.68 1.58 -21.74
C TYR A 44 -3.09 1.19 -22.20
N ALA A 45 -4.09 1.74 -21.54
CA ALA A 45 -5.45 1.82 -22.03
C ALA A 45 -6.07 3.13 -21.53
N SER A 46 -7.12 3.61 -22.20
CA SER A 46 -7.87 4.77 -21.73
C SER A 46 -8.50 4.51 -20.36
N VAL A 47 -8.98 5.56 -19.69
CA VAL A 47 -9.69 5.41 -18.40
C VAL A 47 -10.96 4.57 -18.59
N GLU A 48 -11.69 4.80 -19.67
CA GLU A 48 -12.94 4.12 -20.03
C GLU A 48 -12.69 2.62 -20.31
N ASP A 49 -11.66 2.31 -21.09
CA ASP A 49 -11.28 0.92 -21.36
C ASP A 49 -10.79 0.22 -20.09
N THR A 50 -10.06 0.93 -19.25
CA THR A 50 -9.57 0.41 -17.97
C THR A 50 -10.73 0.04 -17.05
N LYS A 51 -11.76 0.89 -16.94
CA LYS A 51 -12.99 0.59 -16.19
C LYS A 51 -13.70 -0.64 -16.77
N SER A 52 -13.78 -0.73 -18.09
CA SER A 52 -14.44 -1.85 -18.78
C SER A 52 -13.70 -3.18 -18.58
N LYS A 53 -12.37 -3.17 -18.61
CA LYS A 53 -11.51 -4.33 -18.32
C LYS A 53 -11.66 -4.79 -16.88
N LEU A 54 -11.65 -3.86 -15.91
CA LEU A 54 -11.89 -4.17 -14.50
C LEU A 54 -13.26 -4.84 -14.30
N ALA A 55 -14.32 -4.25 -14.86
CA ALA A 55 -15.67 -4.81 -14.80
C ALA A 55 -15.74 -6.24 -15.37
N SER A 56 -15.13 -6.46 -16.53
CA SER A 56 -15.07 -7.79 -17.19
C SER A 56 -14.32 -8.84 -16.37
N ALA A 57 -13.42 -8.41 -15.49
CA ALA A 57 -12.67 -9.27 -14.56
C ALA A 57 -13.33 -9.39 -13.18
N GLY A 58 -14.56 -8.91 -13.00
CA GLY A 58 -15.33 -9.03 -11.76
C GLY A 58 -14.98 -7.98 -10.71
N PHE A 59 -14.31 -6.89 -11.09
CA PHE A 59 -14.07 -5.74 -10.21
C PHE A 59 -15.10 -4.64 -10.42
N GLU A 60 -15.51 -4.01 -9.33
CA GLU A 60 -16.33 -2.82 -9.28
C GLU A 60 -15.41 -1.59 -9.22
N VAL A 61 -15.62 -0.61 -10.10
CA VAL A 61 -14.94 0.69 -10.02
C VAL A 61 -15.72 1.58 -9.06
N VAL A 62 -15.07 1.99 -7.97
CA VAL A 62 -15.71 2.75 -6.88
C VAL A 62 -15.40 4.25 -6.90
N GLY A 63 -14.42 4.67 -7.70
CA GLY A 63 -14.06 6.08 -7.81
C GLY A 63 -12.89 6.32 -8.75
N THR A 64 -12.70 7.58 -9.09
CA THR A 64 -11.54 8.05 -9.87
C THR A 64 -11.06 9.40 -9.34
N SER A 65 -9.76 9.68 -9.45
CA SER A 65 -9.19 10.99 -9.14
C SER A 65 -8.14 11.37 -10.19
N LYS A 66 -8.18 12.62 -10.66
CA LYS A 66 -7.17 13.15 -11.58
C LYS A 66 -5.97 13.66 -10.79
N GLY A 67 -4.80 13.09 -11.10
CA GLY A 67 -3.50 13.52 -10.62
C GLY A 67 -2.66 14.15 -11.71
N ASP A 68 -1.39 14.37 -11.40
CA ASP A 68 -0.45 15.03 -12.31
C ASP A 68 -0.09 14.16 -13.53
N ALA A 69 0.28 12.89 -13.31
CA ALA A 69 0.63 11.97 -14.39
C ALA A 69 -0.56 11.38 -15.16
N GLY A 70 -1.77 11.46 -14.60
CA GLY A 70 -2.89 10.73 -15.16
C GLY A 70 -4.06 10.57 -14.19
N THR A 71 -4.80 9.48 -14.32
CA THR A 71 -6.03 9.24 -13.55
C THR A 71 -5.89 8.00 -12.69
N THR A 72 -6.05 8.16 -11.38
CA THR A 72 -6.20 7.03 -10.46
C THR A 72 -7.59 6.44 -10.61
N VAL A 73 -7.68 5.12 -10.74
CA VAL A 73 -8.93 4.37 -10.67
C VAL A 73 -8.90 3.51 -9.42
N LEU A 74 -9.94 3.66 -8.60
CA LEU A 74 -10.17 2.87 -7.39
C LEU A 74 -11.12 1.72 -7.73
N PHE A 75 -10.76 0.51 -7.32
CA PHE A 75 -11.58 -0.67 -7.64
C PHE A 75 -11.62 -1.66 -6.48
N THR A 76 -12.65 -2.49 -6.44
CA THR A 76 -12.87 -3.48 -5.38
C THR A 76 -13.61 -4.70 -5.94
N ASN A 77 -13.80 -5.73 -5.12
CA ASN A 77 -14.75 -6.81 -5.39
C ASN A 77 -15.26 -7.36 -4.05
N ALA A 78 -16.23 -8.28 -4.10
CA ALA A 78 -16.81 -8.86 -2.89
C ALA A 78 -15.78 -9.57 -2.00
N GLN A 79 -14.81 -10.28 -2.58
CA GLN A 79 -13.77 -11.00 -1.86
C GLN A 79 -12.79 -10.04 -1.16
N MET A 80 -12.43 -8.92 -1.79
CA MET A 80 -11.61 -7.87 -1.21
C MET A 80 -12.31 -7.20 -0.03
N LYS A 81 -13.59 -6.83 -0.19
CA LYS A 81 -14.41 -6.26 0.90
C LYS A 81 -14.49 -7.22 2.09
N ALA A 82 -14.87 -8.48 1.85
CA ALA A 82 -15.01 -9.49 2.91
C ALA A 82 -13.67 -9.80 3.59
N SER A 83 -12.57 -9.89 2.84
CA SER A 83 -11.26 -10.17 3.42
C SER A 83 -10.79 -9.05 4.35
N ALA A 84 -11.00 -7.79 3.93
CA ALA A 84 -10.57 -6.59 4.63
C ALA A 84 -11.56 -6.09 5.69
N ASP A 85 -12.74 -6.71 5.84
CA ASP A 85 -13.72 -6.42 6.87
C ASP A 85 -13.28 -6.91 8.26
N LYS A 86 -12.12 -6.40 8.70
CA LYS A 86 -11.49 -6.68 10.00
C LYS A 86 -10.99 -5.38 10.61
N ALA A 87 -10.88 -5.36 11.94
CA ALA A 87 -10.40 -4.18 12.67
C ALA A 87 -9.06 -3.71 12.08
N THR A 88 -8.99 -2.42 11.74
CA THR A 88 -7.85 -1.72 11.12
C THR A 88 -7.48 -2.14 9.69
N ARG A 89 -8.12 -3.16 9.09
CA ARG A 89 -7.69 -3.71 7.79
C ARG A 89 -8.48 -3.19 6.60
N GLY A 90 -9.53 -2.41 6.82
CA GLY A 90 -10.44 -1.98 5.77
C GLY A 90 -9.78 -1.25 4.59
N LEU A 91 -8.63 -0.61 4.81
CA LEU A 91 -7.86 0.06 3.74
C LEU A 91 -7.38 -0.89 2.63
N ALA A 92 -7.31 -2.21 2.89
CA ALA A 92 -6.97 -3.22 1.90
C ALA A 92 -8.16 -3.63 0.99
N ALA A 93 -9.38 -3.18 1.29
CA ALA A 93 -10.58 -3.54 0.54
C ALA A 93 -10.63 -2.95 -0.87
N VAL A 94 -9.79 -1.95 -1.17
CA VAL A 94 -9.83 -1.18 -2.41
C VAL A 94 -8.44 -1.17 -3.04
N GLY A 95 -8.37 -1.73 -4.24
CA GLY A 95 -7.23 -1.68 -5.12
C GLY A 95 -7.13 -0.32 -5.81
N ARG A 96 -5.91 0.01 -6.25
CA ARG A 96 -5.57 1.27 -6.88
C ARG A 96 -4.79 0.99 -8.16
N LEU A 97 -5.14 1.66 -9.24
CA LEU A 97 -4.29 1.71 -10.43
C LEU A 97 -4.20 3.15 -10.94
N LEU A 98 -3.09 3.49 -11.58
CA LEU A 98 -2.89 4.73 -12.30
C LEU A 98 -2.94 4.42 -13.80
N VAL A 99 -3.86 5.08 -14.51
CA VAL A 99 -3.76 5.26 -15.95
C VAL A 99 -2.76 6.40 -16.16
N ASP A 100 -1.51 6.06 -16.50
CA ASP A 100 -0.40 7.00 -16.59
C ASP A 100 -0.28 7.52 -18.04
N ASP A 101 -0.70 8.77 -18.22
CA ASP A 101 -0.70 9.45 -19.52
C ASP A 101 0.71 9.93 -19.93
N GLU A 102 1.60 10.15 -18.96
CA GLU A 102 2.99 10.57 -19.17
C GLU A 102 3.84 9.40 -19.68
N ARG A 103 3.75 8.25 -19.01
CA ARG A 103 4.55 7.05 -19.33
C ARG A 103 3.87 6.11 -20.31
N LYS A 104 2.62 6.38 -20.69
CA LYS A 104 1.80 5.54 -21.56
C LYS A 104 1.77 4.09 -21.08
N GLN A 105 1.31 3.91 -19.84
CA GLN A 105 1.14 2.60 -19.22
C GLN A 105 0.02 2.61 -18.18
N ILE A 106 -0.35 1.43 -17.67
CA ILE A 106 -1.15 1.31 -16.46
C ILE A 106 -0.22 0.81 -15.34
N SER A 107 -0.19 1.51 -14.21
CA SER A 107 0.53 1.10 -13.00
C SER A 107 -0.45 0.63 -11.94
N ILE A 108 -0.47 -0.67 -11.65
CA ILE A 108 -1.41 -1.30 -10.73
C ILE A 108 -0.71 -1.54 -9.39
N ALA A 109 -1.27 -1.06 -8.28
CA ALA A 109 -0.81 -1.40 -6.95
C ALA A 109 -0.93 -2.91 -6.73
N SER A 110 0.20 -3.57 -6.47
CA SER A 110 0.29 -5.03 -6.40
C SER A 110 -0.58 -5.58 -5.25
N PRO A 111 -1.57 -6.46 -5.53
CA PRO A 111 -2.38 -7.09 -4.48
C PRO A 111 -1.54 -7.89 -3.48
N VAL A 112 -0.40 -8.45 -3.92
CA VAL A 112 0.52 -9.20 -3.06
C VAL A 112 1.29 -8.26 -2.13
N TYR A 113 1.85 -7.18 -2.68
CA TYR A 113 2.68 -6.23 -1.91
C TYR A 113 1.85 -5.47 -0.87
N PHE A 114 0.85 -4.73 -1.33
CA PHE A 114 0.01 -3.91 -0.44
C PHE A 114 -0.91 -4.77 0.41
N GLY A 115 -1.37 -5.92 -0.13
CA GLY A 115 -2.11 -6.90 0.67
C GLY A 115 -1.29 -7.38 1.86
N LYS A 116 -0.02 -7.77 1.66
CA LYS A 116 0.84 -8.23 2.77
C LYS A 116 1.12 -7.12 3.77
N ALA A 117 1.38 -5.91 3.28
CA ALA A 117 1.65 -4.75 4.12
C ALA A 117 0.43 -4.36 4.98
N PHE A 118 -0.78 -4.38 4.41
CA PHE A 118 -1.97 -3.86 5.06
C PHE A 118 -2.74 -4.91 5.87
N MET A 119 -2.82 -6.14 5.35
CA MET A 119 -3.49 -7.25 6.03
C MET A 119 -2.60 -7.91 7.08
N GLN A 120 -1.27 -7.86 6.91
CA GLN A 120 -0.28 -8.40 7.86
C GLN A 120 -0.54 -9.85 8.26
N LYS A 121 -0.98 -10.11 9.51
CA LYS A 121 -1.32 -11.45 10.03
C LYS A 121 -2.59 -12.01 9.39
N GLU A 122 -3.49 -11.13 8.93
CA GLU A 122 -4.74 -11.47 8.23
C GLU A 122 -4.53 -11.67 6.72
N TYR A 123 -3.28 -11.59 6.25
CA TYR A 123 -2.96 -11.72 4.84
C TYR A 123 -3.18 -13.15 4.35
N SER A 124 -4.00 -13.29 3.31
CA SER A 124 -4.10 -14.53 2.53
C SER A 124 -3.37 -14.39 1.20
N HIS A 125 -2.37 -15.25 0.98
CA HIS A 125 -1.61 -15.24 -0.26
C HIS A 125 -2.48 -15.74 -1.42
N ALA A 126 -3.28 -16.79 -1.18
CA ALA A 126 -4.22 -17.29 -2.17
C ALA A 126 -5.20 -16.20 -2.64
N ALA A 127 -5.74 -15.41 -1.71
CA ALA A 127 -6.65 -14.31 -2.04
C ALA A 127 -5.98 -13.21 -2.88
N ALA A 128 -4.77 -12.80 -2.50
CA ALA A 128 -4.00 -11.79 -3.22
C ALA A 128 -3.59 -12.28 -4.63
N ALA A 129 -3.12 -13.52 -4.73
CA ALA A 129 -2.76 -14.14 -6.00
C ALA A 129 -3.97 -14.29 -6.94
N ALA A 130 -5.15 -14.62 -6.41
CA ALA A 130 -6.38 -14.67 -7.19
C ALA A 130 -6.75 -13.30 -7.77
N ASN A 131 -6.65 -12.22 -6.98
CA ASN A 131 -6.89 -10.86 -7.45
C ASN A 131 -5.86 -10.43 -8.50
N LEU A 132 -4.57 -10.77 -8.30
CA LEU A 132 -3.53 -10.51 -9.29
C LEU A 132 -3.80 -11.26 -10.61
N GLY A 133 -4.16 -12.54 -10.55
CA GLY A 133 -4.49 -13.34 -11.73
C GLY A 133 -5.74 -12.82 -12.48
N ALA A 134 -6.73 -12.27 -11.77
CA ALA A 134 -7.86 -11.59 -12.40
C ALA A 134 -7.42 -10.32 -13.14
N LEU A 135 -6.50 -9.54 -12.57
CA LEU A 135 -5.92 -8.36 -13.23
C LEU A 135 -5.06 -8.74 -14.44
N GLU A 136 -4.26 -9.80 -14.36
CA GLU A 136 -3.49 -10.32 -15.51
C GLU A 136 -4.40 -10.77 -16.66
N LYS A 137 -5.54 -11.42 -16.36
CA LYS A 137 -6.54 -11.76 -17.38
C LYS A 137 -7.15 -10.51 -18.03
N ALA A 138 -7.39 -9.45 -17.25
CA ALA A 138 -8.00 -8.22 -17.73
C ALA A 138 -7.06 -7.36 -18.60
N PHE A 139 -5.79 -7.29 -18.21
CA PHE A 139 -4.81 -6.36 -18.78
C PHE A 139 -3.71 -7.02 -19.60
N GLY A 140 -3.66 -8.36 -19.62
CA GLY A 140 -2.60 -9.14 -20.25
C GLY A 140 -1.39 -9.31 -19.33
N PRO A 141 -0.26 -9.80 -19.87
CA PRO A 141 0.96 -10.02 -19.10
C PRO A 141 1.42 -8.74 -18.38
N LEU A 142 1.58 -8.84 -17.06
CA LEU A 142 1.99 -7.72 -16.22
C LEU A 142 3.49 -7.80 -15.92
N LYS A 143 4.19 -6.68 -16.06
CA LYS A 143 5.62 -6.57 -15.73
C LYS A 143 5.80 -6.02 -14.32
N ASP A 144 6.89 -6.37 -13.68
CA ASP A 144 7.24 -5.80 -12.37
C ASP A 144 7.81 -4.38 -12.51
N SER A 145 7.42 -3.50 -11.58
CA SER A 145 8.09 -2.22 -11.38
C SER A 145 9.47 -2.40 -10.74
N ALA A 146 10.33 -1.37 -10.87
CA ALA A 146 11.58 -1.31 -10.11
C ALA A 146 11.34 -1.19 -8.59
N ASP A 147 10.24 -0.55 -8.18
CA ASP A 147 9.81 -0.49 -6.79
C ASP A 147 9.45 -1.89 -6.29
N LYS A 148 10.21 -2.38 -5.31
CA LYS A 148 10.06 -3.71 -4.72
C LYS A 148 10.52 -3.73 -3.28
N TRP A 149 10.11 -4.75 -2.53
CA TRP A 149 10.54 -4.96 -1.15
C TRP A 149 10.53 -6.44 -0.79
N GLU A 150 11.26 -6.79 0.27
CA GLU A 150 11.26 -8.15 0.79
C GLU A 150 9.88 -8.55 1.31
N PHE A 151 9.32 -9.63 0.77
CA PHE A 151 7.97 -10.10 1.10
C PHE A 151 7.78 -10.35 2.60
N ALA A 152 8.78 -10.96 3.25
CA ALA A 152 8.76 -11.26 4.68
C ALA A 152 8.71 -10.00 5.57
N LYS A 153 9.23 -8.87 5.09
CA LYS A 153 9.32 -7.62 5.85
C LYS A 153 8.11 -6.72 5.70
N LEU A 154 7.23 -6.97 4.73
CA LEU A 154 6.08 -6.11 4.44
C LEU A 154 5.11 -5.98 5.62
N ALA A 155 4.83 -7.09 6.31
CA ALA A 155 3.89 -7.07 7.44
C ALA A 155 4.38 -6.21 8.62
N GLY A 156 5.69 -6.11 8.80
CA GLY A 156 6.33 -5.30 9.85
C GLY A 156 7.03 -4.08 9.27
N TYR A 157 6.61 -3.58 8.11
CA TYR A 157 7.30 -2.47 7.46
C TYR A 157 7.25 -1.20 8.31
N ASN A 158 8.40 -0.58 8.44
CA ASN A 158 8.57 0.82 8.83
C ASN A 158 9.75 1.37 8.01
N PHE A 159 9.65 2.63 7.58
CA PHE A 159 10.66 3.20 6.69
C PHE A 159 12.05 3.29 7.36
N MET A 160 12.07 3.74 8.62
CA MET A 160 13.27 3.82 9.44
C MET A 160 12.94 3.60 10.92
N ILE A 161 13.97 3.33 11.71
CA ILE A 161 13.85 3.26 13.17
C ILE A 161 13.19 4.54 13.70
N GLY A 162 12.17 4.39 14.53
CA GLY A 162 11.40 5.50 15.11
C GLY A 162 10.35 6.10 14.17
N MET A 163 10.17 5.56 12.96
CA MET A 163 9.05 5.92 12.09
C MET A 163 7.81 5.03 12.31
N PRO A 164 6.61 5.53 11.94
CA PRO A 164 5.35 4.84 12.20
C PRO A 164 5.22 3.49 11.47
N TYR A 165 4.55 2.55 12.10
CA TYR A 165 4.06 1.30 11.51
C TYR A 165 2.66 1.51 10.90
N TYR A 166 2.07 0.44 10.35
CA TYR A 166 0.70 0.45 9.83
C TYR A 166 -0.32 0.81 10.91
N GLU A 167 -0.11 0.28 12.12
CA GLU A 167 -0.98 0.41 13.28
C GLU A 167 -0.98 1.81 13.89
N ASP A 168 0.07 2.59 13.64
CA ASP A 168 0.23 3.97 14.09
C ASP A 168 -0.59 4.94 13.21
N MET A 169 -1.86 4.60 12.98
CA MET A 169 -2.78 5.41 12.19
C MET A 169 -3.10 6.72 12.90
N MET A 170 -3.19 7.79 12.10
CA MET A 170 -3.63 9.10 12.56
C MET A 170 -5.15 9.10 12.73
N ILE A 171 -5.64 9.54 13.88
CA ILE A 171 -7.06 9.83 14.07
C ILE A 171 -7.32 11.25 13.55
N VAL A 172 -8.18 11.34 12.53
CA VAL A 172 -8.51 12.61 11.85
C VAL A 172 -9.93 13.10 12.15
N GLY A 173 -10.72 12.29 12.87
CA GLY A 173 -11.99 12.69 13.46
C GLY A 173 -12.56 11.58 14.33
N GLU A 174 -13.44 11.97 15.25
CA GLU A 174 -14.14 11.08 16.18
C GLU A 174 -15.63 11.46 16.20
N GLY A 175 -16.50 10.48 16.39
CA GLY A 175 -17.95 10.67 16.38
C GLY A 175 -18.69 9.35 16.17
N SER A 176 -20.00 9.39 15.93
CA SER A 176 -20.70 8.16 15.51
C SER A 176 -20.25 7.76 14.09
N THR A 177 -20.25 6.46 13.78
CA THR A 177 -19.95 5.96 12.43
C THR A 177 -20.84 6.63 11.38
N ALA A 178 -22.13 6.80 11.68
CA ALA A 178 -23.08 7.46 10.80
C ALA A 178 -22.70 8.93 10.51
N ASP A 179 -22.32 9.70 11.55
CA ASP A 179 -21.92 11.09 11.38
C ASP A 179 -20.64 11.22 10.57
N LEU A 180 -19.64 10.38 10.83
CA LEU A 180 -18.37 10.39 10.09
C LEU A 180 -18.56 10.01 8.62
N VAL A 181 -19.41 9.03 8.33
CA VAL A 181 -19.77 8.66 6.95
C VAL A 181 -20.52 9.81 6.27
N ALA A 182 -21.47 10.45 6.94
CA ALA A 182 -22.20 11.60 6.40
C ALA A 182 -21.25 12.78 6.10
N LYS A 183 -20.30 13.08 7.00
CA LYS A 183 -19.26 14.09 6.76
C LYS A 183 -18.45 13.76 5.51
N ALA A 184 -18.01 12.51 5.35
CA ALA A 184 -17.28 12.07 4.17
C ALA A 184 -18.10 12.23 2.89
N GLN A 185 -19.35 11.76 2.87
CA GLN A 185 -20.21 11.79 1.68
C GLN A 185 -20.57 13.21 1.23
N ASN A 186 -20.74 14.14 2.18
CA ASN A 186 -21.12 15.53 1.89
C ASN A 186 -19.93 16.45 1.57
N ALA A 187 -18.69 15.98 1.77
CA ALA A 187 -17.50 16.79 1.54
C ALA A 187 -17.16 16.89 0.04
N LYS A 188 -16.96 18.12 -0.44
CA LYS A 188 -16.57 18.42 -1.84
C LYS A 188 -15.25 17.77 -2.28
N GLY A 189 -14.41 17.35 -1.34
CA GLY A 189 -13.13 16.69 -1.59
C GLY A 189 -13.19 15.16 -1.52
N THR A 190 -14.33 14.54 -1.25
CA THR A 190 -14.42 13.07 -1.19
C THR A 190 -14.80 12.50 -2.54
N THR A 191 -13.93 11.65 -3.08
CA THR A 191 -14.07 11.01 -4.40
C THR A 191 -14.88 9.72 -4.36
N ALA A 192 -14.87 9.02 -3.23
CA ALA A 192 -15.63 7.78 -3.00
C ALA A 192 -15.80 7.51 -1.51
N VAL A 193 -16.89 6.85 -1.14
CA VAL A 193 -17.10 6.25 0.19
C VAL A 193 -17.55 4.81 -0.02
N VAL A 194 -16.71 3.86 0.33
CA VAL A 194 -16.93 2.42 0.11
C VAL A 194 -17.38 1.78 1.41
N LYS A 195 -18.56 1.16 1.41
CA LYS A 195 -19.06 0.35 2.53
C LYS A 195 -18.43 -1.05 2.49
N LEU A 196 -17.89 -1.50 3.63
CA LEU A 196 -17.42 -2.88 3.83
C LEU A 196 -18.45 -3.67 4.62
N SER A 197 -18.92 -3.10 5.73
CA SER A 197 -19.99 -3.63 6.59
C SER A 197 -20.77 -2.47 7.22
N ASP A 198 -21.74 -2.75 8.10
CA ASP A 198 -22.58 -1.71 8.71
C ASP A 198 -21.78 -0.71 9.55
N ASP A 199 -20.66 -1.15 10.14
CA ASP A 199 -19.81 -0.34 11.02
C ASP A 199 -18.45 0.03 10.41
N ARG A 200 -18.20 -0.34 9.14
CA ARG A 200 -16.90 -0.13 8.50
C ARG A 200 -17.00 0.42 7.08
N TYR A 201 -16.34 1.55 6.86
CA TYR A 201 -16.29 2.25 5.58
C TYR A 201 -14.87 2.73 5.26
N VAL A 202 -14.60 2.96 3.98
CA VAL A 202 -13.38 3.63 3.53
C VAL A 202 -13.75 4.83 2.67
N ALA A 203 -13.42 6.02 3.14
CA ALA A 203 -13.56 7.26 2.38
C ALA A 203 -12.26 7.60 1.65
N PHE A 204 -12.36 8.15 0.44
CA PHE A 204 -11.23 8.55 -0.39
C PHE A 204 -11.25 10.05 -0.60
N VAL A 205 -10.34 10.76 0.04
CA VAL A 205 -10.29 12.22 0.10
C VAL A 205 -9.19 12.76 -0.81
N ASP A 206 -9.57 13.62 -1.74
CA ASP A 206 -8.66 14.48 -2.48
C ASP A 206 -8.09 15.54 -1.53
N LEU A 207 -6.76 15.54 -1.43
CA LEU A 207 -6.02 16.52 -0.63
C LEU A 207 -6.04 17.89 -1.31
N ASP A 208 -5.74 18.95 -0.54
CA ASP A 208 -5.58 20.29 -1.09
C ASP A 208 -4.51 20.30 -2.19
N ARG A 209 -4.71 21.14 -3.22
CA ARG A 209 -3.82 21.26 -4.37
C ARG A 209 -2.36 21.45 -3.96
N ARG A 210 -2.09 22.24 -2.93
CA ARG A 210 -0.72 22.47 -2.42
C ARG A 210 -0.17 21.21 -1.75
N THR A 211 -1.00 20.53 -0.97
CA THR A 211 -0.61 19.28 -0.28
C THR A 211 -0.29 18.21 -1.31
N LYS A 212 -1.19 17.87 -2.25
CA LYS A 212 -0.98 16.79 -3.22
C LYS A 212 0.18 17.00 -4.19
N GLY A 213 0.68 18.22 -4.34
CA GLY A 213 1.83 18.54 -5.20
C GLY A 213 3.14 17.87 -4.78
N PHE A 214 3.20 17.20 -3.63
CA PHE A 214 4.39 16.45 -3.20
C PHE A 214 4.79 15.34 -4.18
N VAL A 215 3.82 14.76 -4.90
CA VAL A 215 4.06 13.70 -5.89
C VAL A 215 5.00 14.18 -6.99
N LYS A 216 4.97 15.47 -7.37
CA LYS A 216 5.92 16.05 -8.33
C LYS A 216 7.36 16.07 -7.84
N LYS A 217 7.56 16.12 -6.52
CA LYS A 217 8.90 16.19 -5.90
C LYS A 217 9.56 14.82 -5.78
N ILE A 218 8.76 13.78 -5.54
CA ILE A 218 9.26 12.42 -5.27
C ILE A 218 8.99 11.42 -6.41
N GLY A 219 8.27 11.84 -7.46
CA GLY A 219 8.01 11.05 -8.65
C GLY A 219 6.54 10.77 -8.89
N THR A 220 6.07 11.00 -10.12
CA THR A 220 4.66 10.87 -10.51
C THR A 220 4.20 9.44 -10.79
N GLN A 221 5.13 8.48 -10.91
CA GLN A 221 4.87 7.09 -11.31
C GLN A 221 3.99 6.29 -10.33
N ASN A 222 3.95 6.72 -9.06
CA ASN A 222 3.17 6.08 -8.00
C ASN A 222 2.04 7.00 -7.49
N GLY A 223 1.62 7.97 -8.30
CA GLY A 223 0.59 8.96 -7.98
C GLY A 223 -0.77 8.39 -7.54
N GLN A 224 -1.03 7.10 -7.78
CA GLN A 224 -2.19 6.35 -7.30
C GLN A 224 -2.27 6.19 -5.78
N LEU A 225 -1.24 6.59 -5.01
CA LEU A 225 -1.41 6.79 -3.57
C LEU A 225 -2.45 7.89 -3.24
N LEU A 226 -2.78 8.74 -4.21
CA LEU A 226 -3.91 9.66 -4.17
C LEU A 226 -5.10 9.12 -4.97
N PRO A 227 -6.35 9.30 -4.49
CA PRO A 227 -6.77 10.05 -3.30
C PRO A 227 -6.42 9.35 -1.98
N TRP A 228 -6.37 10.10 -0.88
CA TRP A 228 -5.97 9.57 0.42
C TRP A 228 -7.10 8.76 1.05
N ALA A 229 -6.81 7.55 1.53
CA ALA A 229 -7.83 6.70 2.15
C ALA A 229 -7.97 6.97 3.65
N VAL A 230 -9.21 7.00 4.12
CA VAL A 230 -9.59 7.15 5.53
C VAL A 230 -10.54 6.02 5.89
N LEU A 231 -10.12 5.17 6.81
CA LEU A 231 -10.91 4.10 7.40
C LEU A 231 -11.84 4.68 8.47
N ILE A 232 -13.13 4.45 8.34
CA ILE A 232 -14.14 4.81 9.34
C ILE A 232 -14.60 3.52 10.00
N GLU A 233 -14.29 3.36 11.28
CA GLU A 233 -14.75 2.25 12.13
C GLU A 233 -14.63 2.64 13.60
N ASP A 234 -15.40 1.99 14.48
CA ASP A 234 -15.31 2.17 15.94
C ASP A 234 -15.36 3.66 16.37
N GLY A 235 -16.27 4.41 15.73
CA GLY A 235 -16.45 5.84 15.99
C GLY A 235 -15.24 6.73 15.65
N LYS A 236 -14.31 6.24 14.84
CA LYS A 236 -13.08 6.96 14.47
C LYS A 236 -12.89 6.98 12.97
N ALA A 237 -12.52 8.14 12.44
CA ALA A 237 -11.94 8.29 11.12
C ALA A 237 -10.42 8.22 11.26
N LYS A 238 -9.81 7.18 10.71
CA LYS A 238 -8.39 6.84 10.82
C LYS A 238 -7.73 6.84 9.44
N ALA A 239 -6.56 7.41 9.32
CA ALA A 239 -5.76 7.35 8.10
C ALA A 239 -4.38 6.79 8.42
N LEU A 240 -3.77 6.06 7.48
CA LEU A 240 -2.36 5.69 7.64
C LEU A 240 -1.53 6.95 7.86
N SER A 241 -0.55 6.85 8.77
CA SER A 241 0.46 7.89 8.89
C SER A 241 1.02 8.21 7.51
N ALA A 242 1.05 9.50 7.18
CA ALA A 242 1.55 9.92 5.88
C ALA A 242 3.01 9.52 5.65
N LYS A 243 3.81 9.46 6.72
CA LYS A 243 5.19 8.97 6.64
C LYS A 243 5.24 7.49 6.21
N TYR A 244 4.42 6.65 6.85
CA TYR A 244 4.31 5.24 6.50
C TYR A 244 3.80 5.06 5.07
N PHE A 245 2.65 5.67 4.73
CA PHE A 245 1.99 5.40 3.47
C PHE A 245 2.76 5.92 2.25
N ILE A 246 3.44 7.06 2.38
CA ILE A 246 4.34 7.54 1.32
C ILE A 246 5.52 6.57 1.16
N ALA A 247 6.19 6.19 2.24
CA ALA A 247 7.38 5.34 2.15
C ALA A 247 7.09 3.93 1.61
N ILE A 248 6.01 3.28 2.06
CA ILE A 248 5.61 1.97 1.53
C ILE A 248 5.17 2.06 0.06
N SER A 249 4.68 3.22 -0.38
CA SER A 249 4.30 3.45 -1.79
C SER A 249 5.48 3.82 -2.69
N TYR A 250 6.62 4.22 -2.11
CA TYR A 250 7.86 4.55 -2.82
C TYR A 250 9.03 3.87 -2.09
N PRO A 251 9.18 2.54 -2.21
CA PRO A 251 10.19 1.79 -1.46
C PRO A 251 11.64 2.18 -1.82
N LEU A 252 11.86 2.80 -2.98
CA LEU A 252 13.15 3.34 -3.41
C LEU A 252 13.40 4.79 -2.97
N LEU A 253 12.44 5.41 -2.25
CA LEU A 253 12.56 6.78 -1.78
C LEU A 253 13.73 6.92 -0.80
N THR A 254 14.64 7.82 -1.10
CA THR A 254 15.77 8.11 -0.23
C THR A 254 15.39 9.09 0.87
N MET A 255 16.21 9.15 1.92
CA MET A 255 16.02 10.15 2.97
C MET A 255 16.15 11.58 2.48
N SER A 256 17.05 11.84 1.54
CA SER A 256 17.20 13.17 0.95
C SER A 256 15.93 13.60 0.22
N GLU A 257 15.30 12.70 -0.55
CA GLU A 257 14.02 12.97 -1.21
C GLU A 257 12.88 13.14 -0.20
N PHE A 258 12.82 12.29 0.84
CA PHE A 258 11.81 12.42 1.89
C PHE A 258 11.90 13.78 2.61
N MET A 259 13.10 14.31 2.83
CA MET A 259 13.28 15.64 3.44
C MET A 259 12.71 16.77 2.59
N THR A 260 12.65 16.62 1.25
CA THR A 260 12.04 17.64 0.36
C THR A 260 10.51 17.80 0.56
N ILE A 261 9.89 16.82 1.22
CA ILE A 261 8.46 16.75 1.53
C ILE A 261 8.19 16.71 3.05
N ALA A 262 9.13 17.13 3.89
CA ALA A 262 9.03 17.00 5.36
C ALA A 262 7.77 17.64 5.97
N THR A 263 7.19 18.66 5.35
CA THR A 263 5.96 19.34 5.80
C THR A 263 4.67 18.66 5.34
N VAL A 264 4.76 17.77 4.35
CA VAL A 264 3.61 17.13 3.70
C VAL A 264 2.82 16.25 4.67
N PRO A 265 3.44 15.44 5.56
CA PRO A 265 2.70 14.63 6.51
C PRO A 265 1.71 15.43 7.38
N GLY A 266 2.14 16.56 7.93
CA GLY A 266 1.25 17.42 8.74
C GLY A 266 0.19 18.13 7.89
N ALA A 267 0.50 18.49 6.65
CA ALA A 267 -0.48 19.07 5.72
C ALA A 267 -1.58 18.08 5.35
N ILE A 268 -1.23 16.80 5.12
CA ILE A 268 -2.20 15.72 4.88
C ILE A 268 -3.13 15.56 6.08
N GLU A 269 -2.57 15.45 7.29
CA GLU A 269 -3.38 15.31 8.50
C GLU A 269 -4.36 16.48 8.67
N ASN A 270 -3.91 17.72 8.42
CA ASN A 270 -4.76 18.90 8.47
C ASN A 270 -5.87 18.89 7.42
N ASP A 271 -5.59 18.47 6.19
CA ASP A 271 -6.60 18.38 5.14
C ASP A 271 -7.68 17.35 5.49
N LEU A 272 -7.29 16.19 6.01
CA LEU A 272 -8.24 15.16 6.45
C LEU A 272 -9.07 15.64 7.65
N LYS A 273 -8.44 16.30 8.64
CA LYS A 273 -9.15 16.86 9.80
C LYS A 273 -10.20 17.89 9.38
N LYS A 274 -10.00 18.68 8.32
CA LYS A 274 -11.02 19.61 7.83
C LYS A 274 -12.32 18.91 7.39
N ILE A 275 -12.25 17.65 6.99
CA ILE A 275 -13.41 16.86 6.58
C ILE A 275 -14.12 16.22 7.78
N PHE A 276 -13.35 15.68 8.72
CA PHE A 276 -13.89 14.80 9.77
C PHE A 276 -14.03 15.45 11.15
N LYS A 277 -13.39 16.60 11.38
CA LYS A 277 -13.51 17.35 12.65
C LYS A 277 -14.91 17.93 12.84
#